data_AF-A0AAU3D500-F1
#
_entry.id   AF-A0AAU3D500-F1
#
_cell.length_a   1.000
_cell.length_b   1.000
_cell.length_c   1.000
_cell.angle_alpha   90.00
_cell.angle_beta   90.00
_cell.angle_gamma   90.00
#
_symmetry.space_group_name_H-M   'P 1'
#
loop_
_entity.id
_entity.type
_entity.pdbx_description
1 polymer ?
#
loop_
_entity_poly.entity_id
_entity_poly.type
_entity_poly.pdbx_seq_one_letter_code
_entity_poly.pdbx_strand_id
1 'polypeptide(L)'
;MPTDQTPLDTNGHDLLPRRADTVEVLIGARSGEPIVIGARFSCASCDQMPTYVLREGTVHVQDPCPYPMGITTETTLDVPSGKLIVTDDLRDVYNVDFEAGADYGTALGKKQVIEAMAALGCAFGIVSNTGPGLYRDGADSYVIAAPVRDDNDVPSLPDEARLARISTELWAYSIADFEDWKAKGGHPGQKRLGRYTVVDVTPGTYKFTFHGGERRFDHHAADTVVFAHIERFSPAS
;
A
#
# COMPACT_ATOMS: atom_id res chain seq x y z
N MET A 1 -1.92 -24.40 -31.41
CA MET A 1 -0.46 -24.44 -31.69
C MET A 1 0.22 -24.67 -30.36
N PRO A 2 1.35 -25.39 -30.28
CA PRO A 2 2.13 -25.47 -29.05
C PRO A 2 2.49 -24.05 -28.63
N THR A 3 2.18 -23.67 -27.39
CA THR A 3 2.58 -22.38 -26.82
C THR A 3 3.95 -22.59 -26.19
N ASP A 4 5.01 -22.23 -26.90
CA ASP A 4 6.37 -22.35 -26.40
C ASP A 4 6.54 -21.37 -25.24
N GLN A 5 6.58 -21.92 -24.02
CA GLN A 5 6.89 -21.17 -22.81
C GLN A 5 8.35 -20.73 -22.89
N THR A 6 8.57 -19.42 -22.83
CA THR A 6 9.88 -18.79 -22.96
C THR A 6 10.25 -18.15 -21.62
N PRO A 7 11.47 -18.36 -21.09
CA PRO A 7 11.92 -17.67 -19.88
C PRO A 7 11.87 -16.14 -20.04
N LEU A 8 11.51 -15.43 -18.97
CA LEU A 8 11.53 -13.96 -18.92
C LEU A 8 12.55 -13.47 -17.88
N ASP A 9 13.56 -12.75 -18.37
CA ASP A 9 14.40 -11.88 -17.56
C ASP A 9 13.72 -10.50 -17.43
N THR A 10 13.18 -10.24 -16.23
CA THR A 10 12.41 -9.01 -15.99
C THR A 10 13.27 -7.78 -15.78
N ASN A 11 14.60 -7.90 -15.69
CA ASN A 11 15.51 -6.78 -15.39
C ASN A 11 15.05 -5.97 -14.15
N GLY A 12 14.62 -6.69 -13.11
CA GLY A 12 14.13 -6.11 -11.85
C GLY A 12 12.67 -5.65 -11.87
N HIS A 13 11.96 -5.71 -12.99
CA HIS A 13 10.54 -5.33 -13.04
C HIS A 13 9.63 -6.38 -12.39
N ASP A 14 8.50 -5.91 -11.86
CA ASP A 14 7.43 -6.74 -11.30
C ASP A 14 6.30 -6.94 -12.32
N LEU A 15 6.56 -7.83 -13.30
CA LEU A 15 5.70 -8.05 -14.47
C LEU A 15 4.90 -9.35 -14.40
N LEU A 16 5.28 -10.29 -13.56
CA LEU A 16 4.69 -11.61 -13.56
C LEU A 16 3.81 -11.81 -12.33
N PRO A 17 2.71 -12.59 -12.45
CA PRO A 17 2.06 -13.15 -11.28
C PRO A 17 3.08 -13.89 -10.39
N ARG A 18 2.78 -13.98 -9.09
CA ARG A 18 3.65 -14.71 -8.15
C ARG A 18 3.89 -16.13 -8.67
N ARG A 19 5.17 -16.54 -8.68
CA ARG A 19 5.65 -17.89 -9.08
C ARG A 19 5.61 -18.21 -10.58
N ALA A 20 5.36 -17.23 -11.45
CA ALA A 20 5.63 -17.37 -12.87
C ALA A 20 7.05 -16.87 -13.18
N ASP A 21 7.76 -17.59 -14.06
CA ASP A 21 9.10 -17.30 -14.57
C ASP A 21 9.16 -17.35 -16.11
N THR A 22 8.04 -17.70 -16.74
CA THR A 22 7.91 -17.93 -18.17
C THR A 22 6.73 -17.15 -18.73
N VAL A 23 6.82 -16.85 -20.02
CA VAL A 23 5.82 -16.13 -20.81
C VAL A 23 5.60 -16.84 -22.13
N GLU A 24 4.45 -16.61 -22.75
CA GLU A 24 4.23 -16.98 -24.15
C GLU A 24 4.71 -15.85 -25.05
N VAL A 25 5.38 -16.20 -26.15
CA VAL A 25 5.93 -15.23 -27.11
C VAL A 25 5.36 -15.49 -28.49
N LEU A 26 4.73 -14.48 -29.07
CA LEU A 26 4.34 -14.47 -30.48
C LEU A 26 5.22 -13.49 -31.23
N ILE A 27 5.87 -13.93 -32.31
CA ILE A 27 6.66 -13.02 -33.14
C ILE A 27 5.72 -12.34 -34.14
N GLY A 28 5.65 -11.01 -34.08
CA GLY A 28 4.84 -10.22 -35.00
C GLY A 28 5.32 -10.43 -36.45
N ALA A 29 4.48 -11.02 -37.30
CA ALA A 29 4.84 -11.39 -38.68
C ALA A 29 5.32 -10.21 -39.56
N ARG A 30 5.09 -8.96 -39.14
CA ARG A 30 5.50 -7.74 -39.86
C ARG A 30 6.62 -6.95 -39.19
N SER A 31 6.67 -6.92 -37.86
CA SER A 31 7.68 -6.15 -37.10
C SER A 31 8.89 -6.99 -36.71
N GLY A 32 8.73 -8.31 -36.57
CA GLY A 32 9.73 -9.17 -35.94
C GLY A 32 9.86 -8.97 -34.42
N GLU A 33 9.03 -8.09 -33.84
CA GLU A 33 9.04 -7.81 -32.40
C GLU A 33 8.29 -8.90 -31.61
N PRO A 34 8.77 -9.26 -30.41
CA PRO A 34 8.08 -10.21 -29.56
C PRO A 34 6.84 -9.57 -28.92
N ILE A 35 5.69 -10.21 -29.12
CA ILE A 35 4.47 -9.96 -28.36
C ILE A 35 4.49 -10.93 -27.18
N VAL A 36 4.61 -10.38 -25.98
CA VAL A 36 4.72 -11.15 -24.73
C VAL A 36 3.36 -11.27 -24.08
N ILE A 37 2.92 -12.51 -23.85
CA ILE A 37 1.64 -12.86 -23.21
C ILE A 37 1.94 -13.50 -21.85
N GLY A 38 1.11 -13.19 -20.85
CA GLY A 38 1.27 -13.70 -19.48
C GLY A 38 2.02 -12.75 -18.54
N ALA A 39 2.55 -11.65 -19.07
CA ALA A 39 3.07 -10.53 -18.29
C ALA A 39 2.04 -9.40 -18.14
N ARG A 40 2.17 -8.61 -17.07
CA ARG A 40 1.43 -7.36 -16.87
C ARG A 40 1.80 -6.34 -17.95
N PHE A 41 0.85 -5.48 -18.28
CA PHE A 41 1.07 -4.40 -19.25
C PHE A 41 2.08 -3.35 -18.75
N SER A 42 2.09 -3.06 -17.45
CA SER A 42 3.07 -2.21 -16.79
C SER A 42 3.67 -2.89 -15.55
N CYS A 43 4.85 -2.42 -15.14
CA CYS A 43 5.51 -2.87 -13.93
C CYS A 43 4.70 -2.50 -12.68
N ALA A 44 4.38 -3.48 -11.84
CA ALA A 44 3.62 -3.24 -10.61
C ALA A 44 4.35 -2.36 -9.58
N SER A 45 5.66 -2.13 -9.76
CA SER A 45 6.46 -1.27 -8.88
C SER A 45 6.62 0.14 -9.43
N CYS A 46 7.15 0.31 -10.65
CA CYS A 46 7.52 1.61 -11.21
C CYS A 46 6.52 2.18 -12.24
N ASP A 47 5.46 1.44 -12.57
CA ASP A 47 4.44 1.79 -13.57
C ASP A 47 4.93 1.94 -15.02
N GLN A 48 6.19 1.62 -15.31
CA GLN A 48 6.69 1.66 -16.69
C GLN A 48 6.16 0.48 -17.50
N MET A 49 5.80 0.75 -18.76
CA MET A 49 5.55 -0.28 -19.76
C MET A 49 6.90 -0.86 -20.23
N PRO A 50 7.14 -2.17 -20.05
CA PRO A 50 8.42 -2.78 -20.42
C PRO A 50 8.60 -2.85 -21.95
N THR A 51 9.84 -2.68 -22.39
CA THR A 51 10.23 -2.99 -23.77
C THR A 51 10.95 -4.33 -23.81
N TYR A 52 10.48 -5.25 -24.64
CA TYR A 52 10.95 -6.63 -24.68
C TYR A 52 11.88 -6.89 -25.88
N VAL A 53 12.89 -7.73 -25.68
CA VAL A 53 13.74 -8.29 -26.74
C VAL A 53 13.93 -9.79 -26.55
N LEU A 54 13.86 -10.55 -27.63
CA LEU A 54 14.18 -11.98 -27.62
C LEU A 54 15.68 -12.15 -27.94
N ARG A 55 16.45 -12.74 -27.03
CA ARG A 55 17.88 -13.05 -27.21
C ARG A 55 18.14 -14.48 -26.73
N GLU A 56 18.78 -15.27 -27.58
CA GLU A 56 19.22 -16.63 -27.20
C GLU A 56 18.09 -17.51 -26.61
N GLY A 57 16.85 -17.33 -27.08
CA GLY A 57 15.68 -18.07 -26.59
C GLY A 57 15.13 -17.59 -25.24
N THR A 58 15.54 -16.42 -24.76
CA THR A 58 15.04 -15.77 -23.54
C THR A 58 14.48 -14.38 -23.88
N VAL A 59 13.33 -14.03 -23.30
CA VAL A 59 12.81 -12.66 -23.38
C VAL A 59 13.49 -11.82 -22.31
N HIS A 60 14.00 -10.65 -22.67
CA HIS A 60 14.58 -9.70 -21.72
C HIS A 60 13.81 -8.37 -21.77
N VAL A 61 13.61 -7.78 -20.59
CA VAL A 61 13.20 -6.37 -20.48
C VAL A 61 14.45 -5.49 -20.65
N GLN A 62 14.41 -4.57 -21.61
CA GLN A 62 15.59 -3.77 -21.99
C GLN A 62 16.10 -2.89 -20.86
N ASP A 63 15.22 -2.07 -20.27
CA ASP A 63 15.60 -1.09 -19.25
C ASP A 63 15.37 -1.63 -17.84
N PRO A 64 16.31 -1.40 -16.90
CA PRO A 64 16.16 -1.87 -15.53
C PRO A 64 15.06 -1.11 -14.80
N CYS A 65 14.32 -1.82 -13.95
CA CYS A 65 13.37 -1.18 -13.05
C CYS A 65 14.10 -0.25 -12.06
N PRO A 66 13.66 1.00 -11.86
CA PRO A 66 14.25 1.89 -10.86
C PRO A 66 13.94 1.44 -9.41
N TYR A 67 12.96 0.55 -9.22
CA TYR A 67 12.52 0.06 -7.91
C TYR A 67 12.48 -1.47 -7.86
N PRO A 68 13.62 -2.17 -8.05
CA PRO A 68 13.64 -3.64 -8.15
C PRO A 68 13.26 -4.33 -6.83
N MET A 69 13.43 -3.61 -5.71
CA MET A 69 13.04 -4.04 -4.36
C MET A 69 11.68 -3.47 -3.91
N GLY A 70 10.91 -2.88 -4.83
CA GLY A 70 9.67 -2.18 -4.49
C GLY A 70 9.95 -0.88 -3.74
N ILE A 71 8.96 -0.43 -2.97
CA ILE A 71 8.96 0.88 -2.33
C ILE A 71 8.39 0.77 -0.91
N THR A 72 9.24 1.03 0.09
CA THR A 72 8.80 1.41 1.43
C THR A 72 8.50 2.91 1.44
N THR A 73 7.34 3.32 1.92
CA THR A 73 6.96 4.74 1.98
C THR A 73 7.00 5.23 3.41
N GLU A 74 7.76 6.30 3.66
CA GLU A 74 7.86 6.91 4.98
C GLU A 74 7.26 8.31 4.95
N THR A 75 6.34 8.59 5.88
CA THR A 75 5.71 9.91 6.05
C THR A 75 5.64 10.27 7.52
N THR A 76 5.25 11.52 7.81
CA THR A 76 5.09 12.02 9.18
C THR A 76 3.72 12.64 9.38
N LEU A 77 3.18 12.53 10.59
CA LEU A 77 1.93 13.15 10.99
C LEU A 77 2.11 13.85 12.34
N ASP A 78 1.79 15.14 12.40
CA ASP A 78 1.74 15.89 13.64
C ASP A 78 0.41 15.66 14.35
N VAL A 79 0.47 15.31 15.64
CA VAL A 79 -0.69 15.02 16.48
C VAL A 79 -0.62 15.84 17.78
N PRO A 80 -0.67 17.18 17.70
CA PRO A 80 -0.56 18.04 18.88
C PRO A 80 -1.74 17.88 19.84
N SER A 81 -2.90 17.41 19.38
CA SER A 81 -4.06 17.19 20.24
C SER A 81 -3.94 15.95 21.14
N GLY A 82 -3.02 15.04 20.82
CA GLY A 82 -2.96 13.71 21.44
C GLY A 82 -4.16 12.83 21.09
N LYS A 83 -4.89 13.13 20.00
CA LYS A 83 -6.05 12.36 19.55
C LYS A 83 -5.94 12.05 18.07
N LEU A 84 -5.90 10.76 17.74
CA LEU A 84 -5.97 10.27 16.36
C LEU A 84 -7.40 9.93 16.00
N ILE A 85 -7.91 10.44 14.88
CA ILE A 85 -9.06 9.84 14.22
C ILE A 85 -8.57 8.73 13.29
N VAL A 86 -9.19 7.55 13.39
CA VAL A 86 -8.85 6.37 12.60
C VAL A 86 -10.11 5.89 11.90
N THR A 87 -10.05 5.78 10.57
CA THR A 87 -11.15 5.28 9.71
C THR A 87 -10.55 4.69 8.44
N ASP A 88 -11.39 4.24 7.51
CA ASP A 88 -10.97 3.81 6.18
C ASP A 88 -10.94 4.97 5.16
N ASP A 89 -11.70 6.04 5.39
CA ASP A 89 -11.76 7.19 4.48
C ASP A 89 -11.86 8.55 5.18
N LEU A 90 -10.88 9.42 4.93
CA LEU A 90 -10.91 10.83 5.28
C LEU A 90 -10.79 11.76 4.06
N ARG A 91 -10.92 11.23 2.83
CA ARG A 91 -10.70 12.00 1.58
C ARG A 91 -11.69 13.14 1.37
N ASP A 92 -12.82 13.09 2.05
CA ASP A 92 -13.78 14.19 2.11
C ASP A 92 -13.19 15.48 2.70
N VAL A 93 -12.20 15.35 3.59
CA VAL A 93 -11.48 16.47 4.22
C VAL A 93 -10.09 16.62 3.61
N TYR A 94 -9.40 15.51 3.37
CA TYR A 94 -8.06 15.47 2.77
C TYR A 94 -8.15 15.01 1.32
N ASN A 95 -8.62 15.89 0.45
CA ASN A 95 -8.87 15.55 -0.94
C ASN A 95 -7.58 15.61 -1.78
N VAL A 96 -7.21 14.49 -2.39
CA VAL A 96 -6.09 14.37 -3.34
C VAL A 96 -6.58 13.78 -4.64
N ASP A 97 -5.91 14.12 -5.74
CA ASP A 97 -6.15 13.52 -7.04
C ASP A 97 -5.34 12.23 -7.18
N PHE A 98 -6.03 11.08 -7.16
CA PHE A 98 -5.41 9.75 -7.25
C PHE A 98 -4.88 9.45 -8.66
N GLU A 99 -5.25 10.25 -9.66
CA GLU A 99 -4.87 10.10 -11.07
C GLU A 99 -3.77 11.10 -11.48
N ALA A 100 -3.28 11.94 -10.57
CA ALA A 100 -2.29 12.98 -10.87
C ALA A 100 -0.88 12.44 -11.16
N GLY A 101 -0.64 11.14 -10.98
CA GLY A 101 0.67 10.52 -11.04
C GLY A 101 0.68 9.16 -11.75
N ALA A 102 1.54 8.28 -11.28
CA ALA A 102 1.55 6.88 -11.70
C ALA A 102 0.25 6.17 -11.29
N ASP A 103 -0.10 5.10 -11.99
CA ASP A 103 -1.29 4.29 -11.71
C ASP A 103 -1.32 3.89 -10.22
N TYR A 104 -2.41 4.23 -9.55
CA TYR A 104 -2.61 4.01 -8.12
C TYR A 104 -2.57 2.52 -7.71
N GLY A 105 -2.74 1.60 -8.64
CA GLY A 105 -2.54 0.17 -8.45
C GLY A 105 -1.07 -0.23 -8.24
N THR A 106 -0.12 0.60 -8.68
CA THR A 106 1.33 0.34 -8.57
C THR A 106 1.92 0.83 -7.24
N ALA A 107 3.12 0.34 -6.89
CA ALA A 107 3.83 0.81 -5.69
C ALA A 107 4.17 2.31 -5.78
N LEU A 108 4.58 2.80 -6.96
CA LEU A 108 4.91 4.21 -7.17
C LEU A 108 3.67 5.11 -7.05
N GLY A 109 2.56 4.74 -7.68
CA GLY A 109 1.31 5.50 -7.57
C GLY A 109 0.79 5.57 -6.13
N LYS A 110 0.86 4.44 -5.39
CA LYS A 110 0.53 4.42 -3.95
C LYS A 110 1.42 5.35 -3.16
N LYS A 111 2.74 5.30 -3.36
CA LYS A 111 3.68 6.20 -2.68
C LYS A 111 3.28 7.67 -2.89
N GLN A 112 3.02 8.06 -4.13
CA GLN A 112 2.66 9.44 -4.48
C GLN A 112 1.37 9.90 -3.78
N VAL A 113 0.34 9.05 -3.74
CA VAL A 113 -0.91 9.34 -3.03
C VAL A 113 -0.69 9.42 -1.52
N ILE A 114 0.09 8.51 -0.94
CA ILE A 114 0.41 8.50 0.50
C ILE A 114 1.14 9.79 0.88
N GLU A 115 2.14 10.21 0.10
CA GLU A 115 2.89 11.45 0.31
C GLU A 115 1.97 12.68 0.17
N ALA A 116 1.07 12.70 -0.83
CA ALA A 116 0.12 13.79 -1.03
C ALA A 116 -0.88 13.90 0.13
N MET A 117 -1.42 12.78 0.63
CA MET A 117 -2.30 12.75 1.79
C MET A 117 -1.57 13.22 3.06
N ALA A 118 -0.33 12.76 3.26
CA ALA A 118 0.48 13.16 4.41
C ALA A 118 0.77 14.67 4.40
N ALA A 119 1.04 15.26 3.22
CA ALA A 119 1.21 16.70 3.07
C ALA A 119 -0.05 17.51 3.45
N LEU A 120 -1.23 16.89 3.42
CA LEU A 120 -2.47 17.49 3.91
C LEU A 120 -2.75 17.20 5.39
N GLY A 121 -1.89 16.49 6.10
CA GLY A 121 -2.11 16.12 7.51
C GLY A 121 -2.88 14.81 7.70
N CYS A 122 -2.87 13.91 6.71
CA CYS A 122 -3.50 12.59 6.82
C CYS A 122 -2.52 11.47 6.46
N ALA A 123 -2.19 10.62 7.42
CA ALA A 123 -1.54 9.35 7.13
C ALA A 123 -2.54 8.42 6.43
N PHE A 124 -2.12 7.84 5.32
CA PHE A 124 -2.98 7.02 4.45
C PHE A 124 -2.20 5.78 3.99
N GLY A 125 -2.87 4.67 3.75
CA GLY A 125 -2.23 3.50 3.16
C GLY A 125 -3.22 2.39 2.78
N ILE A 126 -2.85 1.61 1.76
CA ILE A 126 -3.67 0.51 1.25
C ILE A 126 -3.47 -0.75 2.09
N VAL A 127 -4.59 -1.37 2.44
CA VAL A 127 -4.65 -2.56 3.30
C VAL A 127 -5.44 -3.72 2.68
N SER A 128 -6.01 -3.52 1.49
CA SER A 128 -6.81 -4.53 0.79
C SER A 128 -8.03 -4.99 1.62
N ASN A 129 -8.65 -6.12 1.25
CA ASN A 129 -9.79 -6.67 1.98
C ASN A 129 -9.33 -7.65 3.08
N THR A 130 -8.64 -7.16 4.10
CA THR A 130 -7.95 -8.00 5.12
C THR A 130 -8.47 -7.85 6.54
N GLY A 131 -9.44 -6.95 6.77
CA GLY A 131 -9.97 -6.63 8.11
C GLY A 131 -8.94 -6.03 9.07
N PRO A 132 -8.18 -4.99 8.68
CA PRO A 132 -7.09 -4.48 9.48
C PRO A 132 -7.57 -3.67 10.69
N GLY A 133 -6.65 -3.45 11.62
CA GLY A 133 -6.85 -2.56 12.77
C GLY A 133 -5.57 -1.84 13.16
N LEU A 134 -5.73 -0.83 14.02
CA LEU A 134 -4.63 -0.18 14.72
C LEU A 134 -4.40 -0.90 16.05
N TYR A 135 -3.18 -1.33 16.30
CA TYR A 135 -2.76 -2.01 17.52
C TYR A 135 -1.63 -1.26 18.20
N ARG A 136 -1.58 -1.32 19.52
CA ARG A 136 -0.45 -0.80 20.31
C ARG A 136 0.68 -1.84 20.32
N ASP A 137 1.89 -1.41 19.98
CA ASP A 137 3.11 -2.25 19.97
C ASP A 137 4.17 -1.75 20.98
N GLY A 138 3.91 -0.60 21.62
CA GLY A 138 4.73 -0.06 22.70
C GLY A 138 4.08 1.12 23.40
N ALA A 139 4.83 1.84 24.23
CA ALA A 139 4.30 3.04 24.89
C ALA A 139 3.86 4.10 23.87
N ASP A 140 4.73 4.37 22.88
CA ASP A 140 4.53 5.35 21.80
C ASP A 140 4.75 4.70 20.41
N SER A 141 4.51 3.39 20.30
CA SER A 141 4.62 2.61 19.06
C SER A 141 3.31 1.87 18.76
N TYR A 142 2.94 1.82 17.48
CA TYR A 142 1.72 1.22 16.98
C TYR A 142 1.93 0.56 15.62
N VAL A 143 1.02 -0.33 15.25
CA VAL A 143 1.02 -0.97 13.92
C VAL A 143 -0.38 -0.99 13.30
N ILE A 144 -0.43 -0.85 11.97
CA ILE A 144 -1.60 -1.21 11.18
C ILE A 144 -1.42 -2.64 10.71
N ALA A 145 -2.24 -3.55 11.21
CA ALA A 145 -2.10 -4.98 10.94
C ALA A 145 -3.43 -5.67 10.66
N ALA A 146 -3.39 -6.73 9.87
CA ALA A 146 -4.45 -7.72 9.73
C ALA A 146 -4.02 -9.00 10.45
N PRO A 147 -4.61 -9.34 11.61
CA PRO A 147 -4.31 -10.58 12.29
C PRO A 147 -4.91 -11.76 11.52
N VAL A 148 -4.16 -12.85 11.44
CA VAL A 148 -4.70 -14.13 10.99
C VAL A 148 -5.61 -14.69 12.06
N ARG A 149 -6.68 -15.33 11.60
CA ARG A 149 -7.65 -16.06 12.43
C ARG A 149 -7.41 -17.56 12.24
N ASP A 150 -7.34 -18.29 13.35
CA ASP A 150 -7.26 -19.75 13.31
C ASP A 150 -8.62 -20.38 12.94
N ASP A 151 -8.69 -21.72 12.89
CA ASP A 151 -9.93 -22.45 12.58
C ASP A 151 -11.08 -22.18 13.57
N ASN A 152 -10.79 -21.59 14.73
CA ASN A 152 -11.77 -21.21 15.75
C ASN A 152 -12.06 -19.70 15.73
N ASP A 153 -11.62 -18.98 14.69
CA ASP A 153 -11.77 -17.54 14.53
C ASP A 153 -11.03 -16.69 15.59
N VAL A 154 -10.01 -17.27 16.25
CA VAL A 154 -9.19 -16.58 17.24
C VAL A 154 -8.08 -15.79 16.52
N PRO A 155 -7.99 -14.46 16.71
CA PRO A 155 -6.98 -13.66 16.06
C PRO A 155 -5.61 -13.83 16.72
N SER A 156 -4.57 -13.87 15.89
CA SER A 156 -3.15 -13.88 16.28
C SER A 156 -2.69 -12.63 17.03
N LEU A 157 -3.42 -11.51 16.90
CA LEU A 157 -3.32 -10.36 17.79
C LEU A 157 -4.60 -10.28 18.65
N PRO A 158 -4.48 -10.18 19.98
CA PRO A 158 -5.65 -10.13 20.84
C PRO A 158 -6.52 -8.91 20.53
N ASP A 159 -7.84 -9.12 20.46
CA ASP A 159 -8.80 -8.07 20.13
C ASP A 159 -8.79 -6.94 21.18
N GLU A 160 -8.41 -7.23 22.42
CA GLU A 160 -8.25 -6.24 23.51
C GLU A 160 -7.09 -5.28 23.26
N ALA A 161 -6.10 -5.66 22.45
CA ALA A 161 -5.00 -4.78 22.05
C ALA A 161 -5.36 -3.90 20.84
N ARG A 162 -6.50 -4.15 20.18
CA ARG A 162 -6.97 -3.36 19.04
C ARG A 162 -7.56 -2.04 19.51
N LEU A 163 -6.88 -0.94 19.19
CA LEU A 163 -7.32 0.41 19.52
C LEU A 163 -8.42 0.91 18.58
N ALA A 164 -8.35 0.52 17.31
CA ALA A 164 -9.35 0.87 16.30
C ALA A 164 -9.50 -0.24 15.27
N ARG A 165 -10.73 -0.44 14.80
CA ARG A 165 -11.01 -1.28 13.62
C ARG A 165 -11.07 -0.38 12.39
N ILE A 166 -10.39 -0.79 11.33
CA ILE A 166 -10.46 -0.12 10.03
C ILE A 166 -11.41 -0.93 9.14
N SER A 167 -12.40 -0.25 8.56
CA SER A 167 -13.32 -0.86 7.60
C SER A 167 -12.57 -1.18 6.30
N THR A 168 -12.96 -2.25 5.61
CA THR A 168 -12.37 -2.58 4.29
C THR A 168 -13.31 -2.24 3.15
N GLU A 169 -14.30 -1.36 3.37
CA GLU A 169 -15.16 -0.91 2.27
C GLU A 169 -14.36 -0.17 1.18
N LEU A 170 -13.27 0.51 1.59
CA LEU A 170 -12.39 1.24 0.67
C LEU A 170 -10.95 0.72 0.65
N TRP A 171 -10.69 -0.44 1.26
CA TRP A 171 -9.39 -1.14 1.24
C TRP A 171 -8.20 -0.29 1.68
N ALA A 172 -8.43 0.74 2.50
CA ALA A 172 -7.43 1.69 2.97
C ALA A 172 -7.59 1.98 4.46
N TYR A 173 -6.55 2.53 5.09
CA TYR A 173 -6.67 3.28 6.33
C TYR A 173 -6.46 4.77 6.06
N SER A 174 -7.11 5.60 6.86
CA SER A 174 -6.93 7.04 6.92
C SER A 174 -6.84 7.48 8.38
N ILE A 175 -5.76 8.17 8.75
CA ILE A 175 -5.45 8.58 10.12
C ILE A 175 -5.01 10.04 10.12
N ALA A 176 -5.59 10.85 11.00
CA ALA A 176 -5.21 12.25 11.16
C ALA A 176 -5.30 12.69 12.62
N ASP A 177 -4.73 13.85 12.95
CA ASP A 177 -5.06 14.54 14.19
C ASP A 177 -6.54 14.93 14.18
N PHE A 178 -7.24 14.62 15.27
CA PHE A 178 -8.68 14.82 15.34
C PHE A 178 -9.07 16.31 15.34
N GLU A 179 -8.24 17.19 15.90
CA GLU A 179 -8.51 18.62 15.92
C GLU A 179 -8.20 19.26 14.57
N ASP A 180 -7.13 18.83 13.88
CA ASP A 180 -6.84 19.25 12.49
C ASP A 180 -7.98 18.85 11.53
N TRP A 181 -8.45 17.60 11.64
CA TRP A 181 -9.58 17.11 10.85
C TRP A 181 -10.84 17.96 11.05
N LYS A 182 -11.17 18.30 12.31
CA LYS A 182 -12.29 19.20 12.62
C LYS A 182 -12.09 20.60 12.09
N ALA A 183 -10.88 21.16 12.24
CA ALA A 183 -10.55 22.50 11.77
C ALA A 183 -10.68 22.63 10.24
N LYS A 184 -10.45 21.54 9.51
CA LYS A 184 -10.63 21.45 8.05
C LYS A 184 -12.07 21.12 7.62
N GLY A 185 -13.03 21.16 8.55
CA GLY A 185 -14.45 21.00 8.27
C GLY A 185 -15.00 19.60 8.53
N GLY A 186 -14.19 18.69 9.05
CA GLY A 186 -14.66 17.38 9.51
C GLY A 186 -15.61 17.50 10.70
N HIS A 187 -16.69 16.72 10.71
CA HIS A 187 -17.58 16.64 11.86
C HIS A 187 -18.16 15.24 12.06
N PRO A 188 -18.34 14.78 13.32
CA PRO A 188 -19.02 13.51 13.60
C PRO A 188 -20.39 13.45 12.93
N GLY A 189 -20.74 12.28 12.40
CA GLY A 189 -22.02 12.06 11.72
C GLY A 189 -22.10 12.60 10.29
N GLN A 190 -21.00 13.12 9.74
CA GLN A 190 -20.90 13.37 8.29
C GLN A 190 -21.16 12.06 7.54
N LYS A 191 -22.05 12.12 6.54
CA LYS A 191 -22.58 10.93 5.84
C LYS A 191 -21.50 10.01 5.26
N ARG A 192 -20.34 10.56 4.91
CA ARG A 192 -19.23 9.86 4.25
C ARG A 192 -18.10 9.42 5.19
N LEU A 193 -18.10 9.84 6.45
CA LEU A 193 -17.03 9.50 7.43
C LEU A 193 -16.98 8.00 7.78
N GLY A 194 -18.01 7.24 7.40
CA GLY A 194 -18.06 5.80 7.67
C GLY A 194 -17.98 5.47 9.15
N ARG A 195 -17.32 4.35 9.47
CA ARG A 195 -17.01 3.96 10.86
C ARG A 195 -15.65 4.51 11.23
N TYR A 196 -15.60 5.32 12.28
CA TYR A 196 -14.35 5.86 12.81
C TYR A 196 -14.18 5.52 14.29
N THR A 197 -12.95 5.62 14.78
CA THR A 197 -12.59 5.58 16.20
C THR A 197 -11.67 6.76 16.50
N VAL A 198 -11.83 7.39 17.66
CA VAL A 198 -10.86 8.37 18.16
C VAL A 198 -10.02 7.70 19.23
N VAL A 199 -8.70 7.72 19.07
CA VAL A 199 -7.73 7.04 19.92
C VAL A 199 -6.87 8.10 20.61
N ASP A 200 -6.80 8.05 21.93
CA ASP A 200 -5.87 8.88 22.70
C ASP A 200 -4.43 8.35 22.57
N VAL A 201 -3.49 9.25 22.27
CA VAL A 201 -2.06 8.99 22.09
C VAL A 201 -1.24 10.09 22.76
N THR A 202 0.05 9.86 22.95
CA THR A 202 0.94 10.90 23.46
C THR A 202 1.12 12.01 22.41
N PRO A 203 0.85 13.29 22.70
CA PRO A 203 1.03 14.36 21.71
C PRO A 203 2.44 14.39 21.12
N GLY A 204 2.54 14.52 19.79
CA GLY A 204 3.82 14.56 19.11
C GLY A 204 3.74 14.29 17.61
N THR A 205 4.91 14.15 16.99
CA THR A 205 5.02 13.79 15.58
C THR A 205 5.33 12.31 15.47
N TYR A 206 4.54 11.64 14.62
CA TYR A 206 4.61 10.22 14.38
C TYR A 206 5.15 9.94 12.98
N LYS A 207 6.13 9.04 12.88
CA LYS A 207 6.63 8.49 11.62
C LYS A 207 5.79 7.28 11.25
N PHE A 208 5.28 7.26 10.04
CA PHE A 208 4.58 6.13 9.45
C PHE A 208 5.50 5.48 8.41
N THR A 209 5.76 4.18 8.57
CA THR A 209 6.53 3.37 7.61
C THR A 209 5.57 2.37 6.99
N PHE A 210 5.14 2.60 5.75
CA PHE A 210 4.21 1.76 5.00
C PHE A 210 4.94 0.75 4.10
N HIS A 211 4.60 -0.53 4.27
CA HIS A 211 5.26 -1.67 3.63
C HIS A 211 4.54 -2.21 2.40
N GLY A 212 3.31 -1.76 2.12
CA GLY A 212 2.47 -2.34 1.05
C GLY A 212 3.00 -2.16 -0.38
N GLY A 213 4.03 -1.34 -0.58
CA GLY A 213 4.73 -1.18 -1.86
C GLY A 213 6.00 -2.01 -2.00
N GLU A 214 6.44 -2.73 -0.96
CA GLU A 214 7.67 -3.51 -0.95
C GLU A 214 7.58 -4.74 -1.86
N ARG A 215 8.73 -5.14 -2.44
CA ARG A 215 8.79 -6.34 -3.28
C ARG A 215 8.40 -7.57 -2.46
N ARG A 216 7.46 -8.35 -3.00
CA ARG A 216 6.90 -9.56 -2.37
C ARG A 216 6.05 -9.31 -1.12
N PHE A 217 5.68 -8.07 -0.81
CA PHE A 217 4.67 -7.82 0.21
C PHE A 217 3.41 -8.64 -0.09
N ASP A 218 2.95 -9.42 0.89
CA ASP A 218 1.81 -10.32 0.76
C ASP A 218 0.67 -9.88 1.66
N HIS A 219 -0.33 -9.23 1.07
CA HIS A 219 -1.55 -8.85 1.78
C HIS A 219 -2.40 -10.05 2.23
N HIS A 220 -2.06 -11.26 1.79
CA HIS A 220 -2.78 -12.50 2.09
C HIS A 220 -1.81 -13.55 2.65
N ALA A 221 -0.74 -13.11 3.31
CA ALA A 221 0.16 -14.02 4.01
C ALA A 221 -0.63 -14.89 4.99
N ALA A 222 -0.14 -16.11 5.22
CA ALA A 222 -0.73 -17.03 6.19
C ALA A 222 -0.47 -16.61 7.65
N ASP A 223 0.40 -15.60 7.86
CA ASP A 223 0.71 -15.00 9.14
C ASP A 223 0.17 -13.55 9.22
N THR A 224 0.23 -12.94 10.41
CA THR A 224 -0.17 -11.53 10.60
C THR A 224 0.49 -10.62 9.58
N VAL A 225 -0.32 -9.87 8.83
CA VAL A 225 0.18 -8.91 7.85
C VAL A 225 0.30 -7.55 8.53
N VAL A 226 1.52 -7.02 8.62
CA VAL A 226 1.78 -5.65 9.10
C VAL A 226 1.91 -4.73 7.88
N PHE A 227 0.96 -3.82 7.72
CA PHE A 227 0.96 -2.85 6.62
C PHE A 227 1.79 -1.61 6.92
N ALA A 228 1.79 -1.17 8.19
CA ALA A 228 2.55 -0.02 8.60
C ALA A 228 3.03 -0.11 10.05
N HIS A 229 4.23 0.40 10.31
CA HIS A 229 4.72 0.73 11.65
C HIS A 229 4.53 2.23 11.90
N ILE A 230 4.21 2.59 13.13
CA ILE A 230 3.94 3.97 13.55
C ILE A 230 4.72 4.23 14.83
N GLU A 231 5.64 5.18 14.80
CA GLU A 231 6.52 5.48 15.93
C GLU A 231 6.53 6.98 16.21
N ARG A 232 6.36 7.37 17.47
CA ARG A 232 6.60 8.78 17.86
C ARG A 232 8.09 9.06 17.84
N PHE A 233 8.53 10.04 17.05
CA PHE A 233 9.95 10.38 16.97
C PHE A 233 10.28 11.80 17.47
N SER A 234 9.29 12.66 17.71
CA SER A 234 9.48 13.93 18.41
C SER A 234 8.28 14.37 19.26
N PRO A 235 8.50 15.18 20.31
CA PRO A 235 7.43 15.88 21.03
C PRO A 235 6.63 16.81 20.09
N ALA A 236 5.44 17.24 20.54
CA ALA A 236 4.64 18.20 19.78
C ALA A 236 5.39 19.54 19.66
N SER A 237 5.37 20.12 18.47
CA SER A 237 5.93 21.45 18.19
C SER A 237 4.99 22.58 18.62
#